data_AF-A0A2V6UMN6-F1
#
_entry.id   AF-A0A2V6UMN6-F1
#
_cell.length_a   1.000
_cell.length_b   1.000
_cell.length_c   1.000
_cell.angle_alpha   90.00
_cell.angle_beta   90.00
_cell.angle_gamma   90.00
#
_symmetry.space_group_name_H-M   'P 1'
#
loop_
_entity.id
_entity.type
_entity.pdbx_description
1 polymer ?
#
loop_
_entity_poly.entity_id
_entity_poly.type
_entity_poly.pdbx_seq_one_letter_code
_entity_poly.pdbx_strand_id
1 'polypeptide(L)'
;RLFERGALWNSFVMVGRVDTFLGLTRRVAPDLLAAFDPVRLAIGSPREAEAAERAYAALESSGFSERVLVPGADGLLTVRAKSVDWSDWGHPQRVMATMRRTGWRPAWLNRVELASAG
;
A
#
# COMPACT_ATOMS: atom_id res chain seq x y z
N ARG A 1 -22.56 -4.01 -7.97
CA ARG A 1 -22.71 -4.94 -6.82
C ARG A 1 -21.92 -4.56 -5.56
N LEU A 2 -20.58 -4.37 -5.57
CA LEU A 2 -19.86 -4.00 -4.32
C LEU A 2 -20.25 -2.60 -3.79
N PHE A 3 -20.30 -1.61 -4.69
CA PHE A 3 -20.71 -0.24 -4.34
C PHE A 3 -22.13 -0.18 -3.76
N GLU A 4 -23.08 -0.90 -4.38
CA GLU A 4 -24.47 -1.02 -3.92
C GLU A 4 -24.58 -1.69 -2.53
N ARG A 5 -23.59 -2.51 -2.17
CA ARG A 5 -23.50 -3.16 -0.85
C ARG A 5 -22.78 -2.30 0.20
N GLY A 6 -22.48 -1.04 -0.12
CA GLY A 6 -21.79 -0.12 0.78
C GLY A 6 -20.29 -0.41 0.95
N ALA A 7 -19.69 -1.24 0.08
CA ALA A 7 -18.24 -1.47 0.13
C ALA A 7 -17.46 -0.18 -0.17
N LEU A 8 -16.33 -0.01 0.52
CA LEU A 8 -15.41 1.11 0.34
C LEU A 8 -14.20 0.68 -0.49
N TRP A 9 -13.57 1.63 -1.16
CA TRP A 9 -12.23 1.42 -1.71
C TRP A 9 -11.18 1.54 -0.61
N ASN A 10 -10.23 0.61 -0.60
CA ASN A 10 -9.08 0.67 0.28
C ASN A 10 -8.06 1.67 -0.28
N SER A 11 -7.84 2.79 0.41
CA SER A 11 -6.82 3.79 0.05
C SER A 11 -5.41 3.39 0.45
N PHE A 12 -5.26 2.28 1.20
CA PHE A 12 -4.03 1.78 1.79
C PHE A 12 -3.38 2.72 2.82
N VAL A 13 -4.13 3.73 3.30
CA VAL A 13 -3.75 4.54 4.45
C VAL A 13 -4.21 3.84 5.72
N MET A 14 -3.26 3.52 6.60
CA MET A 14 -3.52 2.78 7.84
C MET A 14 -2.97 3.56 9.03
N VAL A 15 -3.74 3.58 10.12
CA VAL A 15 -3.36 4.22 11.38
C VAL A 15 -3.61 3.23 12.50
N GLY A 16 -2.62 3.04 13.36
CA GLY A 16 -2.71 2.09 14.46
C GLY A 16 -1.38 1.99 15.20
N ARG A 17 -1.39 1.24 16.31
CA ARG A 17 -0.17 0.95 17.05
C ARG A 17 0.64 -0.12 16.32
N VAL A 18 1.96 0.01 16.36
CA VAL A 18 2.90 -0.96 15.75
C VAL A 18 2.66 -2.37 16.28
N ASP A 19 2.48 -2.52 17.59
CA ASP A 19 2.24 -3.82 18.22
C ASP A 19 0.91 -4.46 17.80
N THR A 20 -0.12 -3.67 17.53
CA THR A 20 -1.37 -4.14 16.94
C THR A 20 -1.16 -4.71 15.54
N PHE A 21 -0.42 -4.00 14.67
CA PHE A 21 -0.10 -4.52 13.33
C PHE A 21 0.76 -5.79 13.40
N LEU A 22 1.79 -5.81 14.24
CA LEU A 22 2.63 -7.00 14.42
C LEU A 22 1.84 -8.17 15.02
N GLY A 23 0.92 -7.90 15.96
CA GLY A 23 0.02 -8.91 16.53
C GLY A 23 -0.91 -9.50 15.48
N LEU A 24 -1.50 -8.65 14.63
CA LEU A 24 -2.34 -9.08 13.52
C LEU A 24 -1.56 -9.95 12.55
N THR A 25 -0.40 -9.49 12.07
CA THR A 25 0.47 -10.24 11.15
C THR A 25 0.91 -11.57 11.77
N ARG A 26 1.30 -11.60 13.05
CA ARG A 26 1.67 -12.86 13.72
C ARG A 26 0.52 -13.86 13.75
N ARG A 27 -0.73 -13.39 13.91
CA ARG A 27 -1.91 -14.26 13.94
C ARG A 27 -2.22 -14.86 12.57
N VAL A 28 -2.08 -14.10 11.49
CA VAL A 28 -2.59 -14.50 10.16
C VAL A 28 -1.51 -14.83 9.12
N ALA A 29 -0.30 -14.34 9.30
CA ALA A 29 0.86 -14.57 8.44
C ALA A 29 2.15 -14.68 9.28
N PRO A 30 2.24 -15.66 10.21
CA PRO A 30 3.39 -15.82 11.10
C PRO A 30 4.71 -16.07 10.36
N ASP A 31 4.66 -16.76 9.23
CA ASP A 31 5.81 -17.04 8.36
C ASP A 31 6.38 -15.75 7.75
N LEU A 32 5.51 -14.84 7.30
CA LEU A 32 5.91 -13.53 6.79
C LEU A 32 6.62 -12.73 7.89
N LEU A 33 6.10 -12.77 9.12
CA LEU A 33 6.74 -12.06 10.23
C LEU A 33 8.09 -12.69 10.61
N ALA A 34 8.19 -14.03 10.61
CA ALA A 34 9.40 -14.76 10.92
C ALA A 34 10.53 -14.49 9.92
N ALA A 35 10.21 -14.26 8.64
CA ALA A 35 11.20 -13.88 7.63
C ALA A 35 11.96 -12.59 7.98
N PHE A 36 11.38 -11.70 8.79
CA PHE A 36 12.01 -10.46 9.26
C PHE A 36 12.76 -10.59 10.60
N ASP A 37 12.78 -11.77 11.24
CA ASP A 37 13.50 -11.94 12.52
C ASP A 37 15.00 -11.59 12.44
N PRO A 38 15.75 -11.97 11.38
CA PRO A 38 17.14 -11.55 11.23
C PRO A 38 17.29 -10.03 11.19
N VAL A 39 16.37 -9.33 10.52
CA VAL A 39 16.34 -7.86 10.46
C VAL A 39 16.10 -7.31 11.86
N ARG A 40 15.08 -7.82 12.56
CA ARG A 40 14.73 -7.40 13.92
C ARG A 40 15.90 -7.50 14.90
N LEU A 41 16.71 -8.55 14.79
CA LEU A 41 17.91 -8.76 15.61
C LEU A 41 19.08 -7.84 15.23
N ALA A 42 19.09 -7.31 13.99
CA ALA A 42 20.15 -6.47 13.46
C ALA A 42 19.87 -4.96 13.56
N ILE A 43 18.66 -4.54 13.97
CA ILE A 43 18.29 -3.13 14.12
C ILE A 43 19.29 -2.38 15.00
N GLY A 44 19.78 -1.24 14.52
CA GLY A 44 20.76 -0.39 15.19
C GLY A 44 22.20 -0.89 15.09
N SER A 45 22.44 -2.01 14.40
CA SER A 45 23.78 -2.56 14.17
C SER A 45 24.28 -2.25 12.75
N PRO A 46 25.61 -2.33 12.50
CA PRO A 46 26.16 -2.20 11.15
C PRO A 46 25.65 -3.25 10.14
N ARG A 47 25.01 -4.33 10.62
CA ARG A 47 24.47 -5.42 9.79
C ARG A 47 23.01 -5.23 9.38
N GLU A 48 22.36 -4.14 9.80
CA GLU A 48 20.93 -3.93 9.55
C GLU A 48 20.58 -3.96 8.06
N ALA A 49 21.35 -3.25 7.23
CA ALA A 49 21.14 -3.20 5.78
C ALA A 49 21.31 -4.58 5.12
N GLU A 50 22.39 -5.28 5.45
CA GLU A 50 22.66 -6.63 4.94
C GLU A 50 21.56 -7.63 5.37
N ALA A 51 21.09 -7.55 6.62
CA ALA A 51 20.02 -8.40 7.10
C ALA A 51 18.71 -8.13 6.35
N ALA A 52 18.39 -6.86 6.09
CA ALA A 52 17.22 -6.47 5.30
C ALA A 52 17.32 -6.98 3.86
N GLU A 53 18.45 -6.80 3.18
CA GLU A 53 18.67 -7.29 1.81
C GLU A 53 18.46 -8.80 1.72
N ARG A 54 19.05 -9.57 2.63
CA ARG A 54 18.89 -11.03 2.67
C ARG A 54 17.44 -11.44 2.93
N ALA A 55 16.74 -10.76 3.84
CA ALA A 55 15.34 -11.03 4.11
C ALA A 55 14.47 -10.78 2.86
N TYR A 56 14.63 -9.63 2.21
CA TYR A 56 13.88 -9.31 0.99
C TYR A 56 14.24 -10.22 -0.19
N ALA A 57 15.49 -10.68 -0.32
CA ALA A 57 15.89 -11.63 -1.36
C ALA A 57 15.27 -13.03 -1.18
N ALA A 58 14.99 -13.43 0.06
CA ALA A 58 14.40 -14.72 0.38
C ALA A 58 12.85 -14.70 0.38
N LEU A 59 12.24 -13.51 0.47
CA LEU A 59 10.79 -13.36 0.52
C LEU A 59 10.14 -13.60 -0.85
N GLU A 60 9.11 -14.42 -0.86
CA GLU A 60 8.21 -14.50 -2.01
C GLU A 60 7.44 -13.19 -2.17
N SER A 61 7.25 -12.79 -3.43
CA SER A 61 6.39 -11.64 -3.75
C SER A 61 4.99 -11.90 -3.21
N SER A 62 4.52 -11.02 -2.33
CA SER A 62 3.23 -11.19 -1.68
C SER A 62 2.54 -9.86 -1.42
N GLY A 63 1.20 -9.87 -1.43
CA GLY A 63 0.38 -8.72 -1.13
C GLY A 63 0.04 -8.62 0.36
N PHE A 64 0.40 -7.51 1.01
CA PHE A 64 0.03 -7.26 2.41
C PHE A 64 -1.50 -7.26 2.62
N SER A 65 -2.27 -6.71 1.66
CA SER A 65 -3.74 -6.78 1.69
C SER A 65 -4.23 -8.23 1.73
N GLU A 66 -3.76 -9.07 0.83
CA GLU A 66 -4.23 -10.45 0.69
C GLU A 66 -3.79 -11.34 1.85
N ARG A 67 -2.55 -11.18 2.32
CA ARG A 67 -1.98 -12.05 3.35
C ARG A 67 -2.29 -11.60 4.77
N VAL A 68 -2.53 -10.30 5.00
CA VAL A 68 -2.71 -9.74 6.34
C VAL A 68 -4.08 -9.10 6.52
N LEU A 69 -4.46 -8.16 5.66
CA LEU A 69 -5.69 -7.37 5.89
C LEU A 69 -6.97 -8.18 5.66
N VAL A 70 -7.02 -9.01 4.61
CA VAL A 70 -8.20 -9.83 4.29
C VAL A 70 -8.42 -10.91 5.35
N PRO A 71 -7.42 -11.74 5.74
CA PRO A 71 -7.62 -12.76 6.76
C PRO A 71 -7.78 -12.16 8.17
N GLY A 72 -7.27 -10.95 8.39
CA GLY A 72 -7.32 -10.22 9.65
C GLY A 72 -8.45 -9.20 9.76
N ALA A 73 -9.44 -9.24 8.87
CA ALA A 73 -10.46 -8.20 8.74
C ALA A 73 -11.29 -7.97 10.02
N ASP A 74 -11.44 -8.99 10.86
CA ASP A 74 -12.11 -8.93 12.17
C ASP A 74 -11.41 -8.01 13.18
N GLY A 75 -10.11 -7.76 13.00
CA GLY A 75 -9.30 -6.86 13.82
C GLY A 75 -9.16 -5.45 13.26
N LEU A 76 -9.90 -5.10 12.21
CA LEU A 76 -9.77 -3.83 11.49
C LEU A 76 -11.03 -3.00 11.57
N LEU A 77 -10.86 -1.68 11.59
CA LEU A 77 -11.92 -0.70 11.40
C LEU A 77 -11.64 0.12 10.15
N THR A 78 -12.69 0.44 9.39
CA THR A 78 -12.58 1.32 8.22
C THR A 78 -13.17 2.68 8.55
N VAL A 79 -12.45 3.73 8.16
CA VAL A 79 -12.93 5.11 8.28
C VAL A 79 -13.12 5.66 6.88
N ARG A 80 -14.35 6.07 6.56
CA ARG A 80 -14.63 6.71 5.27
C ARG A 80 -14.01 8.11 5.26
N ALA A 81 -13.02 8.32 4.39
CA ALA A 81 -12.54 9.66 4.08
C ALA A 81 -13.66 10.46 3.41
N LYS A 82 -13.96 11.65 3.94
CA LYS A 82 -14.98 12.57 3.43
C LYS A 82 -14.31 13.83 2.91
N SER A 83 -14.96 14.48 1.96
CA SER A 83 -14.51 15.77 1.41
C SER A 83 -13.09 15.73 0.81
N VAL A 84 -12.70 14.57 0.28
CA VAL A 84 -11.43 14.39 -0.43
C VAL A 84 -11.70 13.73 -1.78
N ASP A 85 -10.97 14.17 -2.79
CA ASP A 85 -10.83 13.41 -4.03
C ASP A 85 -9.66 12.43 -3.87
N TRP A 86 -9.84 11.19 -4.32
CA TRP A 86 -8.82 10.16 -4.22
C TRP A 86 -8.65 9.40 -5.54
N SER A 87 -7.41 9.10 -5.88
CA SER A 87 -7.03 8.26 -7.01
C SER A 87 -5.65 7.66 -6.72
N ASP A 88 -5.49 6.36 -6.98
CA ASP A 88 -4.21 5.63 -6.87
C ASP A 88 -3.20 5.98 -7.97
N TRP A 89 -3.66 6.64 -9.05
CA TRP A 89 -2.88 6.95 -10.26
C TRP A 89 -2.20 5.73 -10.93
N GLY A 90 -2.70 4.52 -10.71
CA GLY A 90 -2.14 3.30 -11.30
C GLY A 90 -2.31 3.17 -12.82
N HIS A 91 -2.83 4.20 -13.51
CA HIS A 91 -2.93 4.24 -14.97
C HIS A 91 -2.77 5.69 -15.47
N PRO A 92 -2.02 5.97 -16.55
CA PRO A 92 -1.76 7.34 -17.02
C PRO A 92 -3.02 8.20 -17.23
N GLN A 93 -4.09 7.61 -17.75
CA GLN A 93 -5.39 8.24 -17.96
C GLN A 93 -5.98 8.80 -16.66
N ARG A 94 -5.75 8.15 -15.50
CA ARG A 94 -6.21 8.63 -14.18
C ARG A 94 -5.43 9.87 -13.72
N VAL A 95 -4.14 9.96 -14.07
CA VAL A 95 -3.34 11.18 -13.87
C VAL A 95 -3.91 12.33 -14.70
N MET A 96 -4.14 12.10 -15.99
CA MET A 96 -4.71 13.11 -16.89
C MET A 96 -6.11 13.56 -16.46
N ALA A 97 -6.95 12.63 -15.99
CA ALA A 97 -8.26 12.95 -15.43
C ALA A 97 -8.16 13.81 -14.16
N THR A 98 -7.21 13.49 -13.27
CA THR A 98 -6.93 14.28 -12.07
C THR A 98 -6.50 15.71 -12.43
N MET A 99 -5.61 15.87 -13.42
CA MET A 99 -5.15 17.19 -13.87
C MET A 99 -6.30 18.02 -14.46
N ARG A 100 -7.13 17.42 -15.32
CA ARG A 100 -8.33 18.10 -15.86
C ARG A 100 -9.29 18.53 -14.75
N ARG A 101 -9.55 17.67 -13.77
CA ARG A 101 -10.46 17.95 -12.65
C ARG A 101 -9.92 19.06 -11.73
N THR A 102 -8.63 19.05 -11.43
CA THR A 102 -8.01 19.98 -10.47
C THR A 102 -7.56 21.30 -11.11
N GLY A 103 -7.50 21.37 -12.44
CA GLY A 103 -6.91 22.50 -13.17
C GLY A 103 -5.38 22.57 -13.05
N TRP A 104 -4.75 21.60 -12.39
CA TRP A 104 -3.30 21.60 -12.17
C TRP A 104 -2.55 21.33 -13.47
N ARG A 105 -1.61 22.22 -13.80
CA ARG A 105 -0.79 22.17 -15.03
C ARG A 105 0.71 22.15 -14.68
N PRO A 106 1.31 20.97 -14.53
CA PRO A 106 2.74 20.85 -14.27
C PRO A 106 3.56 21.19 -15.51
N ALA A 107 4.76 21.73 -15.32
CA ALA A 107 5.64 22.19 -16.39
C ALA A 107 6.08 21.11 -17.40
N TRP A 108 6.03 19.83 -17.01
CA TRP A 108 6.31 18.73 -17.92
C TRP A 108 5.18 18.47 -18.92
N LEU A 109 3.94 18.90 -18.65
CA LEU A 109 2.79 18.63 -19.53
C LEU A 109 2.96 19.23 -20.92
N ASN A 110 3.60 20.39 -21.01
CA ASN A 110 3.89 21.07 -22.27
C ASN A 110 5.00 20.39 -23.09
N ARG A 111 5.64 19.35 -22.54
CA ARG A 111 6.77 18.63 -23.15
C ARG A 111 6.44 17.19 -23.53
N VAL A 112 5.20 16.73 -23.27
CA VAL A 112 4.76 15.38 -23.61
C VAL A 112 3.82 15.47 -24.82
N GLU A 113 4.30 15.06 -25.99
CA GLU A 113 3.41 14.72 -27.12
C GLU A 113 2.71 13.40 -26.76
N LEU A 114 1.45 13.50 -26.34
CA LEU A 114 0.63 12.31 -26.16
C LEU A 114 0.22 11.84 -27.55
N ALA A 115 0.70 10.66 -27.96
CA ALA A 115 0.22 10.00 -29.15
C ALA A 115 -1.31 9.93 -29.09
N SER A 116 -1.96 10.54 -30.07
CA SER A 116 -3.42 10.56 -30.20
C SER A 116 -3.92 9.11 -30.17
N ALA A 117 -4.75 8.78 -29.19
CA ALA A 117 -5.49 7.52 -29.23
C ALA A 117 -6.43 7.58 -30.43
N GLY A 118 -6.17 6.72 -31.43
CA GLY A 118 -7.11 6.44 -32.52
C GLY A 118 -8.31 5.63 -32.05
#